data_AF-A0A2A3FVW6-F1
#
_entry.id   AF-A0A2A3FVW6-F1
#
_cell.length_a   1.000
_cell.length_b   1.000
_cell.length_c   1.000
_cell.angle_alpha   90.00
_cell.angle_beta   90.00
_cell.angle_gamma   90.00
#
_symmetry.space_group_name_H-M   'P 1'
#
loop_
_entity.id
_entity.type
_entity.pdbx_description
1 polymer ?
#
loop_
_entity_poly.entity_id
_entity_poly.type
_entity_poly.pdbx_seq_one_letter_code
_entity_poly.pdbx_strand_id
1 'polypeptide(L)'
;MYQRPATEDEIRDKAPGLTASNSGGAFDENGNVVGGTTTYLITVTEPRDRWCTRNDLIDWGYSDAGIDRFFGPESEGPEGITGWTCEHIDHIEATVVVPALRMVDEAFSDPETPASILRAAST
;
A
#
# COMPACT_ATOMS: atom_id res chain seq x y z
N MET A 1 4.65 6.39 -15.24
CA MET A 1 4.48 4.94 -15.31
C MET A 1 5.27 4.45 -16.50
N TYR A 2 6.28 3.63 -16.26
CA TYR A 2 7.07 3.01 -17.33
C TYR A 2 7.24 1.52 -17.03
N GLN A 3 7.48 0.73 -18.07
CA GLN A 3 7.78 -0.70 -17.92
C GLN A 3 9.29 -0.89 -18.05
N ARG A 4 9.87 -1.69 -17.16
CA ARG A 4 11.26 -2.14 -17.27
C ARG A 4 11.34 -3.66 -17.14
N PRO A 5 12.43 -4.29 -17.60
CA PRO A 5 12.71 -5.68 -17.27
C PRO A 5 12.69 -5.89 -15.76
N ALA A 6 11.98 -6.91 -15.31
CA ALA A 6 11.96 -7.31 -13.91
C ALA A 6 13.31 -7.97 -13.53
N THR A 7 13.78 -7.71 -12.31
CA THR A 7 14.95 -8.40 -11.76
C THR A 7 14.57 -9.82 -11.32
N GLU A 8 15.57 -10.68 -11.12
CA GLU A 8 15.32 -12.08 -10.72
C GLU A 8 14.64 -12.18 -9.34
N ASP A 9 14.97 -11.29 -8.41
CA ASP A 9 14.32 -11.19 -7.10
C ASP A 9 12.85 -10.76 -7.24
N GLU A 10 12.55 -9.76 -8.08
CA GLU A 10 11.17 -9.30 -8.33
C GLU A 10 10.28 -10.40 -8.94
N ILE A 11 10.87 -11.27 -9.77
CA ILE A 11 10.19 -12.43 -10.36
C ILE A 11 9.93 -13.48 -9.28
N ARG A 12 10.92 -13.75 -8.43
CA ARG A 12 10.84 -14.73 -7.34
C ARG A 12 9.77 -14.36 -6.32
N ASP A 13 9.73 -13.08 -5.94
CA ASP A 13 8.83 -12.56 -4.92
C ASP A 13 7.43 -12.19 -5.47
N LYS A 14 7.19 -12.39 -6.77
CA LYS A 14 5.96 -12.00 -7.47
C LYS A 14 5.57 -10.55 -7.17
N ALA A 15 6.51 -9.64 -7.43
CA ALA A 15 6.31 -8.22 -7.17
C ALA A 15 4.99 -7.69 -7.79
N PRO A 16 4.27 -6.78 -7.13
CA PRO A 16 3.08 -6.14 -7.69
C PRO A 16 3.37 -5.50 -9.05
N GLY A 17 2.48 -5.68 -10.02
CA GLY A 17 2.65 -5.11 -11.36
C GLY A 17 3.60 -5.89 -12.28
N LEU A 18 4.04 -7.08 -11.88
CA LEU A 18 4.77 -8.03 -12.71
C LEU A 18 3.86 -8.63 -13.79
N THR A 19 4.29 -8.56 -15.04
CA THR A 19 3.64 -9.20 -16.18
C THR A 19 4.63 -10.08 -16.93
N ALA A 20 4.19 -11.27 -17.33
CA ALA A 20 4.96 -12.17 -18.16
C ALA A 20 4.47 -12.08 -19.60
N SER A 21 5.38 -11.83 -20.53
CA SER A 21 5.10 -11.85 -21.97
C SER A 21 5.95 -12.92 -22.63
N ASN A 22 5.30 -13.90 -23.25
CA ASN A 22 6.00 -14.93 -24.00
C ASN A 22 6.08 -14.47 -25.46
N SER A 23 7.30 -14.36 -25.98
CA SER A 23 7.53 -14.02 -27.39
C SER A 23 8.15 -15.21 -28.12
N GLY A 24 7.50 -15.59 -29.22
CA GLY A 24 7.98 -16.55 -30.22
C GLY A 24 8.33 -17.93 -29.66
N GLY A 25 7.41 -18.90 -29.74
CA GLY A 25 7.70 -20.31 -29.49
C GLY A 25 6.79 -21.20 -30.33
N ALA A 26 7.26 -22.40 -30.65
CA ALA A 26 6.44 -23.40 -31.34
C ALA A 26 5.52 -24.07 -30.32
N PHE A 27 4.28 -24.37 -30.68
CA PHE A 27 3.42 -25.18 -29.83
C PHE A 27 3.74 -26.66 -30.08
N ASP A 28 3.89 -27.44 -29.01
CA ASP A 28 3.91 -28.90 -29.12
C ASP A 28 2.50 -29.46 -29.41
N GLU A 29 2.41 -30.77 -29.61
CA GLU A 29 1.15 -31.48 -29.84
C GLU A 29 0.14 -31.36 -28.69
N ASN A 30 0.59 -30.92 -27.50
CA ASN A 30 -0.23 -30.73 -26.31
C ASN A 30 -0.61 -29.26 -26.09
N GLY A 31 -0.23 -28.36 -27.01
CA GLY A 31 -0.51 -26.93 -26.92
C GLY A 31 0.42 -26.14 -25.99
N ASN A 32 1.51 -26.74 -25.51
CA ASN A 32 2.51 -26.04 -24.70
C ASN A 32 3.50 -25.31 -25.59
N VAL A 33 3.92 -24.12 -25.16
CA VAL A 33 4.96 -23.36 -25.86
C VAL A 33 6.32 -24.00 -25.60
N VAL A 34 6.94 -24.54 -26.65
CA VAL A 34 8.30 -25.08 -26.65
C VAL A 34 9.24 -24.08 -27.35
N GLY A 35 10.29 -23.68 -26.63
CA GLY A 35 11.35 -22.83 -27.15
C GLY A 35 11.05 -21.32 -27.18
N GLY A 36 10.09 -20.84 -26.37
CA GLY A 36 9.78 -19.42 -26.25
C GLY A 36 10.70 -18.66 -25.31
N THR A 37 10.93 -17.37 -25.59
CA THR A 37 11.56 -16.47 -24.62
C THR A 37 10.46 -15.80 -23.79
N THR A 38 10.41 -16.11 -22.51
CA THR A 38 9.57 -15.40 -21.54
C THR A 38 10.31 -14.16 -21.06
N THR A 39 9.77 -12.98 -21.39
CA THR A 39 10.24 -11.71 -20.86
C THR A 39 9.31 -11.28 -19.74
N TYR A 40 9.88 -11.04 -18.56
CA TYR A 40 9.16 -10.47 -17.43
C TYR A 40 9.36 -8.95 -17.42
N LEU A 41 8.25 -8.21 -17.43
CA LEU A 41 8.25 -6.76 -17.28
C LEU A 41 7.60 -6.41 -15.95
N ILE A 42 8.19 -5.46 -15.24
CA ILE A 42 7.56 -4.84 -14.08
C ILE A 42 7.09 -3.45 -14.48
N THR A 43 5.83 -3.16 -14.15
CA THR A 43 5.33 -1.81 -14.30
C THR A 43 5.76 -0.98 -13.10
N VAL A 44 6.76 -0.14 -13.31
CA VAL A 44 7.21 0.82 -12.31
C VAL A 44 6.27 2.00 -12.38
N THR A 45 5.31 2.02 -11.47
CA THR A 45 4.88 3.30 -10.94
C THR A 45 6.08 3.82 -10.19
N GLU A 46 6.72 4.87 -10.70
CA GLU A 46 7.69 5.61 -9.88
C GLU A 46 7.04 5.81 -8.51
N PRO A 47 7.79 5.67 -7.40
CA PRO A 47 7.37 6.35 -6.21
C PRO A 47 7.38 7.82 -6.64
N ARG A 48 6.21 8.31 -7.07
CA ARG A 48 5.91 9.70 -6.78
C ARG A 48 6.27 9.79 -5.31
N ASP A 49 7.11 10.75 -4.96
CA ASP A 49 7.07 11.36 -3.64
C ASP A 49 5.62 11.82 -3.44
N ARG A 50 4.71 10.87 -3.19
CA ARG A 50 3.29 11.12 -3.14
C ARG A 50 3.16 11.92 -1.88
N TRP A 51 2.73 13.15 -2.05
CA TRP A 51 2.43 14.01 -0.95
C TRP A 51 0.98 13.78 -0.58
N CYS A 52 0.76 13.43 0.68
CA CYS A 52 -0.53 13.14 1.26
C CYS A 52 -0.97 14.37 2.04
N THR A 53 -2.09 14.99 1.65
CA THR A 53 -2.66 16.14 2.36
C THR A 53 -3.56 15.68 3.50
N ARG A 54 -3.88 16.58 4.44
CA ARG A 54 -4.88 16.30 5.47
C ARG A 54 -6.24 15.93 4.87
N ASN A 55 -6.65 16.55 3.76
CA ASN A 55 -7.92 16.21 3.11
C ASN A 55 -7.92 14.77 2.60
N ASP A 56 -6.79 14.30 2.05
CA ASP A 56 -6.67 12.90 1.61
C ASP A 56 -6.86 11.94 2.80
N LEU A 57 -6.25 12.23 3.95
CA LEU A 57 -6.40 11.40 5.16
C LEU A 57 -7.83 11.40 5.71
N ILE A 58 -8.52 12.54 5.64
CA ILE A 58 -9.95 12.64 6.01
C ILE A 58 -10.79 11.79 5.04
N ASP A 59 -10.53 11.87 3.74
CA ASP A 59 -11.22 11.07 2.72
C ASP A 59 -10.98 9.57 2.92
N TRP A 60 -9.86 9.17 3.54
CA TRP A 60 -9.56 7.79 3.94
C TRP A 60 -10.20 7.36 5.26
N GLY A 61 -10.85 8.29 5.98
CA GLY A 61 -11.62 8.01 7.19
C GLY A 61 -10.92 8.36 8.50
N TYR A 62 -9.75 9.01 8.47
CA TYR A 62 -9.15 9.56 9.69
C TYR A 62 -9.89 10.81 10.16
N SER A 63 -10.05 10.93 11.48
CA SER A 63 -10.50 12.19 12.09
C SER A 63 -9.33 13.15 12.27
N ASP A 64 -9.59 14.45 12.37
CA ASP A 64 -8.55 15.46 12.63
C ASP A 64 -7.71 15.10 13.87
N ALA A 65 -8.38 14.70 14.96
CA ALA A 65 -7.71 14.29 16.19
C ALA A 65 -6.84 13.03 16.02
N GLY A 66 -7.26 12.11 15.15
CA GLY A 66 -6.47 10.94 14.78
C GLY A 66 -5.24 11.33 13.96
N ILE A 67 -5.41 12.23 12.99
CA ILE A 67 -4.33 12.72 12.12
C ILE A 67 -3.22 13.36 12.96
N ASP A 68 -3.60 14.30 13.83
CA ASP A 68 -2.64 15.00 14.69
C ASP A 68 -1.88 14.04 15.61
N ARG A 69 -2.55 12.98 16.07
CA ARG A 69 -1.97 11.99 16.97
C ARG A 69 -1.03 11.01 16.28
N PHE A 70 -1.39 10.54 15.09
CA PHE A 70 -0.63 9.50 14.39
C PHE A 70 0.49 10.07 13.54
N PHE A 71 0.22 11.14 12.80
CA PHE A 71 1.13 11.64 11.77
C PHE A 71 1.90 12.88 12.19
N GLY A 72 1.46 13.55 13.28
CA GLY A 72 2.11 14.76 13.80
C GLY A 72 1.78 16.01 12.97
N PRO A 73 2.54 17.11 13.11
CA PRO A 73 2.30 18.32 12.35
C PRO A 73 2.57 18.13 10.85
N GLU A 74 1.83 18.86 10.02
CA GLU A 74 2.08 18.92 8.58
C GLU A 74 3.43 19.58 8.27
N SER A 75 4.06 19.17 7.18
CA SER A 75 5.29 19.76 6.64
C SER A 75 5.03 20.45 5.30
N GLU A 76 5.87 21.42 4.94
CA GLU A 76 5.84 22.00 3.59
C GLU A 76 6.33 20.96 2.57
N GLY A 77 5.49 20.67 1.59
CA GLY A 77 5.76 19.70 0.53
C GLY A 77 6.10 20.34 -0.81
N PRO A 78 6.27 19.49 -1.83
CA PRO A 78 6.47 19.92 -3.21
C PRO A 78 5.38 20.91 -3.65
N GLU A 79 5.78 21.92 -4.43
CA GLU A 79 4.87 22.92 -5.01
C GLU A 79 4.07 23.74 -3.96
N GLY A 80 4.53 23.76 -2.69
CA GLY A 80 3.87 24.49 -1.61
C GLY A 80 2.65 23.77 -1.03
N ILE A 81 2.47 22.49 -1.32
CA ILE A 81 1.38 21.67 -0.77
C ILE A 81 1.78 21.19 0.63
N THR A 82 1.05 21.59 1.66
CA THR A 82 1.30 21.16 3.05
C THR A 82 0.74 19.77 3.31
N GLY A 83 1.48 18.93 4.03
CA GLY A 83 1.06 17.55 4.33
C GLY A 83 2.22 16.65 4.78
N TRP A 84 2.18 15.39 4.37
CA TRP A 84 3.19 14.38 4.69
C TRP A 84 3.63 13.62 3.45
N THR A 85 4.81 13.01 3.50
CA THR A 85 5.14 11.98 2.50
C THR A 85 4.23 10.78 2.72
N CYS A 86 3.72 10.19 1.65
CA CYS A 86 2.91 8.99 1.79
C CYS A 86 3.75 7.81 2.31
N GLU A 87 5.09 7.81 2.15
CA GLU A 87 5.96 6.84 2.83
C GLU A 87 5.88 6.96 4.36
N HIS A 88 5.83 8.19 4.89
CA HIS A 88 5.61 8.40 6.33
C HIS A 88 4.26 7.87 6.77
N ILE A 89 3.20 8.11 5.98
CA ILE A 89 1.87 7.58 6.26
C ILE A 89 1.89 6.04 6.24
N ASP A 90 2.41 5.42 5.18
CA ASP A 90 2.51 3.96 5.04
C ASP A 90 3.30 3.34 6.20
N HIS A 91 4.39 3.98 6.62
CA HIS A 91 5.19 3.52 7.75
C HIS A 91 4.40 3.52 9.05
N ILE A 92 3.71 4.62 9.37
CA ILE A 92 2.89 4.72 10.58
C ILE A 92 1.71 3.74 10.53
N GLU A 93 1.08 3.58 9.37
CA GLU A 93 0.00 2.61 9.20
C GLU A 93 0.49 1.18 9.46
N ALA A 94 1.61 0.79 8.85
CA ALA A 94 2.15 -0.56 8.99
C ALA A 94 2.69 -0.86 10.39
N THR A 95 3.27 0.13 11.08
CA THR A 95 3.95 -0.08 12.37
C THR A 95 3.07 0.22 13.59
N VAL A 96 2.05 1.07 13.45
CA VAL A 96 1.22 1.51 14.58
C VAL A 96 -0.25 1.17 14.35
N VAL A 97 -0.85 1.65 13.25
CA VAL A 97 -2.30 1.57 13.05
C VAL A 97 -2.76 0.14 12.83
N VAL A 98 -2.18 -0.56 11.85
CA VAL A 98 -2.55 -1.95 11.51
C VAL A 98 -2.32 -2.90 12.69
N PRO A 99 -1.18 -2.87 13.41
CA PRO A 99 -1.02 -3.68 14.62
C PRO A 99 -2.07 -3.39 15.69
N ALA A 100 -2.39 -2.11 15.95
CA ALA A 100 -3.42 -1.75 16.92
C ALA A 100 -4.81 -2.26 16.51
N LEU A 101 -5.17 -2.12 15.24
CA LEU A 101 -6.44 -2.62 14.71
C LEU A 101 -6.53 -4.15 14.81
N ARG A 102 -5.44 -4.87 14.51
CA ARG A 102 -5.37 -6.32 14.70
C ARG A 102 -5.58 -6.73 16.15
N MET A 103 -4.96 -6.03 17.10
CA MET A 103 -5.15 -6.34 18.51
C MET A 103 -6.62 -6.17 18.94
N VAL A 104 -7.31 -5.15 18.41
CA VAL A 104 -8.73 -4.94 18.68
C VAL A 104 -9.58 -6.05 18.04
N ASP A 105 -9.33 -6.36 16.76
CA ASP A 105 -10.03 -7.42 16.03
C ASP A 105 -9.87 -8.80 16.68
N GLU A 106 -8.67 -9.12 17.15
CA GLU A 106 -8.38 -10.37 17.84
C GLU A 106 -8.99 -10.43 19.25
N ALA A 107 -9.09 -9.29 19.94
CA ALA A 107 -9.60 -9.22 21.32
C ALA A 107 -11.13 -9.25 21.40
N PHE A 108 -11.84 -8.78 20.36
CA PHE A 108 -13.29 -8.58 20.39
C PHE A 108 -13.96 -9.21 19.17
N SER A 109 -14.89 -10.14 19.41
CA SER A 109 -15.70 -10.72 18.32
C SER A 109 -16.79 -9.78 17.80
N ASP A 110 -17.18 -8.78 18.59
CA ASP A 110 -18.16 -7.76 18.20
C ASP A 110 -17.44 -6.39 18.02
N PRO A 111 -17.45 -5.83 16.80
CA PRO A 111 -16.77 -4.56 16.51
C PRO A 111 -17.38 -3.34 17.23
N GLU A 112 -18.62 -3.41 17.74
CA GLU A 112 -19.23 -2.31 18.51
C GLU A 112 -18.81 -2.28 19.98
N THR A 113 -18.30 -3.39 20.50
CA THR A 113 -17.90 -3.51 21.91
C THR A 113 -16.75 -2.55 22.26
N PRO A 114 -15.63 -2.45 21.49
CA PRO A 114 -14.56 -1.48 21.75
C PRO A 114 -15.05 -0.04 21.79
N ALA A 115 -15.89 0.37 20.82
CA ALA A 115 -16.43 1.72 20.75
C ALA A 115 -17.29 2.05 21.97
N SER A 116 -18.10 1.09 22.43
CA SER A 116 -18.95 1.26 23.62
C SER A 116 -18.13 1.41 24.91
N ILE A 117 -17.04 0.67 25.07
CA ILE A 117 -16.12 0.80 26.20
C ILE A 117 -15.47 2.20 26.21
N LEU A 118 -14.98 2.66 25.06
CA LEU A 118 -14.36 3.99 24.95
C LEU A 118 -15.35 5.13 25.25
N ARG A 119 -16.59 5.01 24.79
CA ARG A 119 -17.67 5.98 25.11
C ARG A 119 -17.93 6.03 26.61
N ALA A 120 -18.01 4.88 27.28
CA ALA A 120 -18.22 4.81 28.73
C ALA A 120 -17.05 5.40 29.53
N ALA A 121 -15.81 5.20 29.08
CA ALA A 121 -14.61 5.74 29.72
C ALA A 121 -14.42 7.25 29.54
N SER A 122 -15.17 7.89 28.64
CA SER A 122 -15.10 9.32 28.36
C SER A 122 -16.09 10.17 29.20
N THR A 123 -16.77 9.53 30.16
CA THR A 123 -17.80 10.11 31.06
C THR A 123 -17.30 10.18 32.48
#